data_AF-A0AAU6SFR6-F1
#
_entry.id   AF-A0AAU6SFR6-F1
#
_cell.length_a   1.000
_cell.length_b   1.000
_cell.length_c   1.000
_cell.angle_alpha   90.00
_cell.angle_beta   90.00
_cell.angle_gamma   90.00
#
_symmetry.space_group_name_H-M   'P 1'
#
loop_
_entity.id
_entity.type
_entity.pdbx_description
1 polymer ?
#
loop_
_entity_poly.entity_id
_entity_poly.type
_entity_poly.pdbx_seq_one_letter_code
_entity_poly.pdbx_strand_id
1 'polypeptide(L)'
;MIAAAALNTRTGRKILTGTLVGALLIAGFLVTPLIAVPFAIMGAAASTETTTEPAPAVSGTWGYPLAGGYSKGRGFGHNPVAGCGYCSVNHQGYDMAQGCGATIFAAGPGRVITAGPYQGYGNTVRIDHGDDIVTLYGHMQWESLRVSAGDDITAGTPIGAEGNTGKSFGCHLHFEVRRSGNPIPPEPFMAAFGLPLK
;
A
#
# COMPACT_ATOMS: atom_id res chain seq x y z
N MET A 1 15.48 -64.43 -35.61
CA MET A 1 14.21 -64.04 -36.26
C MET A 1 13.11 -64.37 -35.27
N ILE A 2 12.46 -63.50 -34.50
CA ILE A 2 12.28 -62.05 -34.48
C ILE A 2 12.12 -61.70 -32.99
N ALA A 3 13.10 -61.00 -32.41
CA ALA A 3 12.86 -60.20 -31.20
C ALA A 3 12.55 -58.77 -31.66
N ALA A 4 11.79 -58.04 -30.84
CA ALA A 4 11.56 -56.60 -30.95
C ALA A 4 10.62 -56.13 -32.09
N ALA A 5 9.33 -56.41 -31.95
CA ALA A 5 8.29 -55.73 -32.74
C ALA A 5 7.05 -55.35 -31.91
N ALA A 6 7.24 -54.90 -30.66
CA ALA A 6 6.13 -54.36 -29.86
C ALA A 6 6.53 -53.29 -28.83
N LEU A 7 7.72 -52.68 -28.96
CA LEU A 7 8.27 -51.73 -27.97
C LEU A 7 8.28 -50.26 -28.41
N ASN A 8 7.58 -49.89 -29.50
CA ASN A 8 7.60 -48.51 -29.98
C ASN A 8 6.22 -47.90 -30.31
N THR A 9 5.20 -48.19 -29.51
CA THR A 9 3.94 -47.42 -29.55
C THR A 9 3.67 -46.76 -28.20
N ARG A 10 3.25 -45.48 -28.22
CA ARG A 10 2.98 -44.64 -27.04
C ARG A 10 1.94 -45.24 -26.08
N THR A 11 1.15 -46.19 -26.54
CA THR A 11 0.09 -46.87 -25.76
C THR A 11 0.66 -47.94 -24.83
N GLY A 12 1.70 -48.68 -25.22
CA GLY A 12 2.29 -49.75 -24.39
C GLY A 12 2.99 -49.23 -23.13
N ARG A 13 3.54 -48.01 -23.18
CA ARG A 13 4.26 -47.37 -22.07
C ARG A 13 3.33 -46.85 -20.95
N LYS A 14 2.02 -46.72 -21.21
CA LYS A 14 1.01 -46.29 -20.21
C LYS A 14 0.36 -47.45 -19.45
N ILE A 15 0.35 -48.66 -20.02
CA ILE A 15 -0.24 -49.84 -19.38
C ILE A 15 0.75 -50.49 -18.39
N LEU A 16 2.07 -50.39 -18.64
CA LEU A 16 3.09 -50.93 -17.74
C LEU A 16 3.30 -50.08 -16.46
N THR A 17 3.11 -48.77 -16.54
CA THR A 17 3.20 -47.87 -15.36
C THR A 17 1.95 -47.92 -14.49
N GLY A 18 0.78 -48.27 -15.04
CA GLY A 18 -0.47 -48.41 -14.27
C GLY A 18 -0.53 -49.65 -13.38
N THR A 19 0.08 -50.78 -13.79
CA THR A 19 0.03 -52.04 -13.04
C THR A 19 1.12 -52.18 -11.98
N LEU A 20 2.24 -51.43 -12.09
CA LEU A 20 3.29 -51.39 -11.06
C LEU A 20 2.99 -50.45 -9.88
N VAL A 21 2.07 -49.50 -10.05
CA VAL A 21 1.62 -48.62 -8.94
C VAL A 21 0.42 -49.22 -8.19
N GLY A 22 -0.30 -50.20 -8.78
CA GLY A 22 -1.46 -50.85 -8.17
C GLY A 22 -1.17 -52.08 -7.29
N ALA A 23 0.05 -52.61 -7.30
CA ALA A 23 0.40 -53.88 -6.63
C ALA A 23 1.45 -53.74 -5.50
N LEU A 24 1.54 -52.56 -4.89
CA LEU A 24 2.29 -52.32 -3.64
C LEU A 24 1.37 -51.81 -2.51
N LEU A 25 0.11 -52.21 -2.56
CA LEU A 25 -0.73 -52.38 -1.38
C LEU A 25 -0.65 -53.87 -1.00
N ILE A 26 -0.42 -54.14 0.28
CA ILE A 26 -0.31 -55.46 0.93
C ILE A 26 1.13 -55.97 1.09
N ALA A 27 1.82 -55.46 2.11
CA ALA A 27 2.57 -56.26 3.10
C ALA A 27 3.44 -55.33 3.97
N GLY A 28 3.19 -55.28 5.28
CA GLY A 28 4.10 -54.61 6.22
C GLY A 28 3.45 -53.86 7.36
N PHE A 29 2.49 -54.47 8.05
CA PHE A 29 2.13 -54.07 9.41
C PHE A 29 3.34 -54.37 10.31
N LEU A 30 4.19 -53.38 10.57
CA LEU A 30 5.20 -53.42 11.63
C LEU A 30 4.81 -52.36 12.66
N VAL A 31 4.29 -52.88 13.77
CA VAL A 31 3.93 -52.17 14.98
C VAL A 31 5.19 -51.51 15.54
N THR A 32 5.31 -50.19 15.42
CA THR A 32 6.20 -49.39 16.25
C THR A 32 5.42 -48.87 17.45
N PRO A 33 5.92 -48.97 18.69
CA PRO A 33 5.26 -48.37 19.83
C PRO A 33 5.34 -46.84 19.69
N LEU A 34 4.17 -46.23 19.52
CA LEU A 34 3.97 -44.79 19.52
C LEU A 34 4.31 -44.25 20.92
N ILE A 35 5.52 -43.76 21.12
CA ILE A 35 5.84 -42.92 22.28
C ILE A 35 5.16 -41.57 22.00
N ALA A 36 3.95 -41.42 22.53
CA ALA A 36 3.27 -40.13 22.60
C ALA A 36 4.00 -39.27 23.63
N VAL A 37 4.99 -38.50 23.17
CA VAL A 37 5.49 -37.36 23.96
C VAL A 37 4.41 -36.30 23.88
N PRO A 38 3.77 -35.89 25.00
CA PRO A 38 2.90 -34.73 24.97
C PRO A 38 3.83 -33.51 24.80
N PHE A 39 4.06 -33.10 23.56
CA PHE A 39 4.58 -31.78 23.29
C PHE A 39 3.44 -30.82 23.63
N ALA A 40 3.40 -30.38 24.88
CA ALA A 40 2.58 -29.26 25.28
C ALA A 40 3.04 -28.06 24.46
N ILE A 41 2.34 -27.79 23.36
CA ILE A 41 2.40 -26.51 22.69
C ILE A 41 1.77 -25.54 23.69
N MET A 42 2.62 -25.00 24.57
CA MET A 42 2.31 -23.78 25.29
C MET A 42 2.09 -22.75 24.18
N GLY A 43 0.82 -22.53 23.84
CA GLY A 43 0.42 -21.40 23.04
C GLY A 43 0.83 -20.17 23.83
N ALA A 44 2.04 -19.67 23.58
CA ALA A 44 2.33 -18.29 23.82
C ALA A 44 1.32 -17.55 22.95
N ALA A 45 0.24 -17.08 23.58
CA ALA A 45 -0.56 -16.02 23.01
C ALA A 45 0.45 -14.91 22.75
N ALA A 46 0.86 -14.78 21.48
CA ALA A 46 1.57 -13.61 21.04
C ALA A 46 0.60 -12.48 21.31
N SER A 47 0.82 -11.79 22.42
CA SER A 47 0.25 -10.48 22.65
C SER A 47 0.73 -9.67 21.46
N THR A 48 -0.14 -9.52 20.45
CA THR A 48 0.00 -8.48 19.46
C THR A 48 0.00 -7.19 20.26
N GLU A 49 1.19 -6.71 20.60
CA GLU A 49 1.36 -5.31 20.95
C GLU A 49 0.78 -4.57 19.74
N THR A 50 -0.44 -4.07 19.92
CA THR A 50 -1.03 -3.14 19.00
C THR A 50 -0.21 -1.88 19.22
N THR A 51 0.94 -1.79 18.57
CA THR A 51 1.69 -0.55 18.44
C THR A 51 0.73 0.39 17.76
N THR A 52 -0.02 1.14 18.57
CA THR A 52 -1.02 2.08 18.10
C THR A 52 -0.21 3.16 17.42
N GLU A 53 -0.16 3.07 16.10
CA GLU A 53 0.47 4.04 15.26
C GLU A 53 -0.10 5.42 15.64
N PRO A 54 0.74 6.45 15.86
CA PRO A 54 0.25 7.74 16.27
C PRO A 54 -0.80 8.23 15.26
N ALA A 55 -1.96 8.65 15.76
CA ALA A 55 -3.04 9.15 14.92
C ALA A 55 -2.90 10.67 14.71
N PRO A 56 -3.29 11.20 13.53
CA PRO A 56 -3.28 12.64 13.30
C PRO A 56 -4.36 13.36 14.11
N ALA A 57 -4.13 14.63 14.40
CA ALA A 57 -5.16 15.48 14.97
C ALA A 57 -6.28 15.70 13.94
N VAL A 58 -7.53 15.55 14.40
CA VAL A 58 -8.76 15.71 13.63
C VAL A 58 -9.57 16.86 14.25
N SER A 59 -10.13 17.71 13.40
CA SER A 59 -11.02 18.83 13.74
C SER A 59 -12.30 18.70 12.92
N GLY A 60 -13.40 18.35 13.58
CA GLY A 60 -14.65 18.02 12.90
C GLY A 60 -14.49 16.78 12.03
N THR A 61 -14.77 16.90 10.74
CA THR A 61 -14.64 15.79 9.77
C THR A 61 -13.27 15.73 9.11
N TRP A 62 -12.41 16.74 9.27
CA TRP A 62 -11.10 16.81 8.61
C TRP A 62 -9.97 16.62 9.60
N GLY A 63 -8.79 16.18 9.14
CA GLY A 63 -7.60 15.97 9.96
C GLY A 63 -6.31 16.20 9.18
N TYR A 64 -5.19 16.29 9.87
CA TYR A 64 -3.89 16.35 9.21
C TYR A 64 -3.59 15.03 8.48
N PRO A 65 -2.88 15.08 7.34
CA PRO A 65 -2.48 13.88 6.62
C PRO A 65 -1.25 13.17 7.25
N LEU A 66 -0.67 13.73 8.32
CA LEU A 66 0.48 13.21 9.06
C LEU A 66 0.23 13.35 10.58
N ALA A 67 0.78 12.42 11.37
CA ALA A 67 0.43 12.27 12.79
C ALA A 67 1.17 13.20 13.78
N GLY A 68 1.85 14.23 13.29
CA GLY A 68 2.63 15.11 14.16
C GLY A 68 3.36 16.21 13.41
N GLY A 69 4.50 16.62 13.95
CA GLY A 69 5.37 17.59 13.32
C GLY A 69 6.00 17.03 12.03
N TYR A 70 6.15 17.89 11.03
CA TYR A 70 6.84 17.61 9.80
C TYR A 70 7.75 18.79 9.44
N SER A 71 8.74 18.54 8.59
CA SER A 71 9.49 19.61 7.92
C SER A 71 8.75 20.06 6.65
N LYS A 72 8.60 21.37 6.47
CA LYS A 72 8.00 21.94 5.27
C LYS A 72 9.00 21.88 4.11
N GLY A 73 8.59 21.29 2.99
CA GLY A 73 9.32 21.32 1.73
C GLY A 73 9.00 22.58 0.92
N ARG A 74 7.99 22.48 0.06
CA ARG A 74 7.52 23.55 -0.84
C ARG A 74 6.04 23.82 -0.65
N GLY A 75 5.65 25.09 -0.65
CA GLY A 75 4.25 25.54 -0.65
C GLY A 75 3.64 25.59 -2.05
N PHE A 76 2.35 25.89 -2.11
CA PHE A 76 1.59 26.00 -3.37
C PHE A 76 1.99 27.25 -4.18
N GLY A 77 1.88 27.16 -5.50
CA GLY A 77 2.05 28.27 -6.43
C GLY A 77 3.46 28.37 -7.03
N HIS A 78 3.85 29.58 -7.45
CA HIS A 78 5.13 29.80 -8.12
C HIS A 78 6.31 29.52 -7.17
N ASN A 79 7.02 28.42 -7.41
CA ASN A 79 8.08 27.93 -6.53
C ASN A 79 9.17 27.20 -7.36
N PRO A 80 10.01 27.95 -8.09
CA PRO A 80 11.05 27.36 -8.92
C PRO A 80 12.17 26.74 -8.08
N VAL A 81 12.58 25.52 -8.42
CA VAL A 81 13.71 24.85 -7.79
C VAL A 81 14.97 25.12 -8.59
N ALA A 82 15.91 25.87 -8.01
CA ALA A 82 17.18 26.21 -8.65
C ALA A 82 17.96 24.94 -9.04
N GLY A 83 18.46 24.89 -10.28
CA GLY A 83 19.22 23.75 -10.79
C GLY A 83 18.39 22.52 -11.16
N CYS A 84 17.05 22.59 -11.07
CA CYS A 84 16.18 21.49 -11.41
C CYS A 84 15.38 21.73 -12.71
N GLY A 85 15.88 21.19 -13.82
CA GLY A 85 15.25 21.36 -15.14
C GLY A 85 13.93 20.59 -15.34
N TYR A 86 13.59 19.63 -14.48
CA TYR A 86 12.37 18.83 -14.58
C TYR A 86 11.34 19.12 -13.49
N CYS A 87 11.66 20.01 -12.55
CA CYS A 87 10.76 20.47 -11.52
C CYS A 87 9.68 21.35 -12.13
N SER A 88 8.46 21.24 -11.60
CA SER A 88 7.46 22.25 -11.89
C SER A 88 7.89 23.58 -11.29
N VAL A 89 7.79 24.66 -12.08
CA VAL A 89 7.90 26.04 -11.57
C VAL A 89 6.64 26.50 -10.85
N ASN A 90 5.52 25.81 -11.08
CA ASN A 90 4.24 26.07 -10.42
C ASN A 90 3.81 24.83 -9.64
N HIS A 91 4.00 24.88 -8.34
CA HIS A 91 3.73 23.77 -7.45
C HIS A 91 2.23 23.66 -7.14
N GLN A 92 1.64 22.50 -7.41
CA GLN A 92 0.19 22.29 -7.33
C GLN A 92 -0.29 21.83 -5.96
N GLY A 93 0.61 21.73 -4.98
CA GLY A 93 0.30 21.21 -3.65
C GLY A 93 1.22 21.76 -2.57
N TYR A 94 1.27 21.01 -1.48
CA TYR A 94 2.04 21.30 -0.29
C TYR A 94 2.90 20.09 0.07
N ASP A 95 4.22 20.28 0.14
CA ASP A 95 5.16 19.21 0.45
C ASP A 95 5.49 19.20 1.94
N MET A 96 5.30 18.04 2.58
CA MET A 96 5.58 17.78 3.99
C MET A 96 6.46 16.55 4.13
N ALA A 97 7.47 16.59 4.98
CA ALA A 97 8.34 15.44 5.22
C ALA A 97 8.44 15.13 6.71
N GLN A 98 7.98 13.94 7.10
CA GLN A 98 8.17 13.35 8.43
C GLN A 98 9.21 12.22 8.38
N GLY A 99 9.56 11.74 7.18
CA GLY A 99 10.58 10.72 6.94
C GLY A 99 10.02 9.55 6.14
N CYS A 100 10.87 8.89 5.33
CA CYS A 100 10.44 7.73 4.54
C CYS A 100 9.75 6.68 5.41
N GLY A 101 8.61 6.18 4.98
CA GLY A 101 7.82 5.19 5.72
C GLY A 101 6.89 5.79 6.78
N ALA A 102 6.94 7.11 7.03
CA ALA A 102 5.96 7.77 7.88
C ALA A 102 4.56 7.55 7.30
N THR A 103 3.60 7.20 8.13
CA THR A 103 2.26 6.89 7.62
C THR A 103 1.53 8.14 7.21
N ILE A 104 0.84 8.02 6.08
CA ILE A 104 -0.03 9.03 5.52
C ILE A 104 -1.47 8.64 5.85
N PHE A 105 -2.23 9.63 6.27
CA PHE A 105 -3.64 9.51 6.63
C PHE A 105 -4.51 10.31 5.67
N ALA A 106 -5.75 9.86 5.48
CA ALA A 106 -6.77 10.63 4.79
C ALA A 106 -7.07 11.92 5.56
N ALA A 107 -7.05 13.06 4.86
CA ALA A 107 -7.32 14.37 5.44
C ALA A 107 -8.82 14.63 5.68
N GLY A 108 -9.72 13.92 4.99
CA GLY A 108 -11.17 14.13 5.07
C GLY A 108 -11.94 12.84 4.76
N PRO A 109 -13.26 12.82 5.00
CA PRO A 109 -14.09 11.67 4.68
C PRO A 109 -14.41 11.65 3.20
N GLY A 110 -14.54 10.48 2.61
CA GLY A 110 -14.83 10.38 1.19
C GLY A 110 -14.61 9.00 0.63
N ARG A 111 -14.63 8.92 -0.71
CA ARG A 111 -14.43 7.68 -1.45
C ARG A 111 -13.14 7.72 -2.24
N VAL A 112 -12.33 6.68 -2.11
CA VAL A 112 -11.07 6.55 -2.86
C VAL A 112 -11.41 6.37 -4.34
N ILE A 113 -10.98 7.31 -5.19
CA ILE A 113 -11.23 7.26 -6.63
C ILE A 113 -10.10 6.57 -7.40
N THR A 114 -8.86 6.69 -6.92
CA THR A 114 -7.70 5.99 -7.48
C THR A 114 -6.68 5.70 -6.38
N ALA A 115 -6.08 4.52 -6.42
CA ALA A 115 -4.96 4.12 -5.57
C ALA A 115 -3.95 3.37 -6.45
N GLY A 116 -2.75 3.94 -6.62
CA GLY A 116 -1.72 3.38 -7.50
C GLY A 116 -0.88 4.42 -8.27
N PRO A 117 -0.13 3.97 -9.30
CA PRO A 117 0.73 4.84 -10.11
C PRO A 117 -0.03 5.97 -10.82
N TYR A 118 0.49 7.19 -10.73
CA TYR A 118 -0.08 8.37 -11.40
C TYR A 118 1.02 9.33 -11.90
N GLN A 119 1.54 9.05 -13.10
CA GLN A 119 2.47 9.92 -13.82
C GLN A 119 3.62 10.47 -12.94
N GLY A 120 3.84 11.78 -12.96
CA GLY A 120 4.90 12.45 -12.20
C GLY A 120 4.72 12.39 -10.68
N TYR A 121 3.55 12.03 -10.18
CA TYR A 121 3.27 11.90 -8.75
C TYR A 121 3.76 10.58 -8.16
N GLY A 122 4.19 9.62 -8.99
CA GLY A 122 4.62 8.32 -8.50
C GLY A 122 3.44 7.47 -8.03
N ASN A 123 3.57 6.83 -6.87
CA ASN A 123 2.46 6.10 -6.26
C ASN A 123 1.55 7.09 -5.51
N THR A 124 0.23 6.95 -5.69
CA THR A 124 -0.72 7.94 -5.20
C THR A 124 -1.98 7.33 -4.62
N VAL A 125 -2.65 8.12 -3.78
CA VAL A 125 -4.06 7.95 -3.45
C VAL A 125 -4.77 9.24 -3.81
N ARG A 126 -5.98 9.13 -4.38
CA ARG A 126 -6.89 10.27 -4.58
C ARG A 126 -8.24 9.94 -3.96
N ILE A 127 -8.79 10.89 -3.21
CA ILE A 127 -10.04 10.73 -2.47
C ILE A 127 -10.99 11.84 -2.92
N ASP A 128 -12.20 11.45 -3.31
CA ASP A 128 -13.31 12.36 -3.57
C ASP A 128 -14.11 12.55 -2.28
N HIS A 129 -14.22 13.80 -1.84
CA HIS A 129 -14.88 14.20 -0.59
C HIS A 129 -16.31 14.72 -0.82
N GLY A 130 -16.81 14.72 -2.07
CA GLY A 130 -18.01 15.45 -2.46
C GLY A 130 -17.74 16.94 -2.66
N ASP A 131 -18.78 17.69 -3.04
CA ASP A 131 -18.71 19.15 -3.27
C ASP A 131 -17.57 19.59 -4.20
N ASP A 132 -17.29 18.77 -5.21
CA ASP A 132 -16.19 18.92 -6.17
C ASP A 132 -14.78 18.98 -5.54
N ILE A 133 -14.62 18.51 -4.29
CA ILE A 133 -13.34 18.48 -3.58
C ILE A 133 -12.66 17.12 -3.72
N VAL A 134 -11.43 17.13 -4.22
CA VAL A 134 -10.57 15.95 -4.29
C VAL A 134 -9.25 16.24 -3.60
N THR A 135 -8.79 15.34 -2.73
CA THR A 135 -7.41 15.35 -2.24
C THR A 135 -6.54 14.37 -3.00
N LEU A 136 -5.26 14.72 -3.20
CA LEU A 136 -4.24 13.85 -3.80
C LEU A 136 -3.07 13.71 -2.82
N TYR A 137 -2.63 12.48 -2.60
CA TYR A 137 -1.48 12.12 -1.79
C TYR A 137 -0.45 11.49 -2.71
N GLY A 138 0.66 12.19 -2.94
CA GLY A 138 1.69 11.84 -3.90
C GLY A 138 2.97 11.29 -3.29
N HIS A 139 3.82 10.76 -4.16
CA HIS A 139 5.17 10.25 -3.87
C HIS A 139 5.21 9.10 -2.86
N MET A 140 4.10 8.39 -2.65
CA MET A 140 3.99 7.32 -1.66
C MET A 140 4.92 6.14 -1.99
N GLN A 141 5.30 5.34 -1.00
CA GLN A 141 6.08 4.11 -1.24
C GLN A 141 5.30 3.11 -2.08
N TRP A 142 6.00 2.38 -2.96
CA TRP A 142 5.44 1.18 -3.59
C TRP A 142 5.08 0.16 -2.51
N GLU A 143 4.01 -0.61 -2.75
CA GLU A 143 3.53 -1.65 -1.83
C GLU A 143 3.07 -1.15 -0.44
N SER A 144 3.02 0.16 -0.22
CA SER A 144 2.58 0.75 1.06
C SER A 144 1.08 1.06 1.15
N LEU A 145 0.36 1.05 0.02
CA LEU A 145 -1.03 1.49 -0.01
C LEU A 145 -1.90 0.55 0.83
N ARG A 146 -2.70 1.15 1.72
CA ARG A 146 -3.61 0.44 2.65
C ARG A 146 -5.07 0.51 2.22
N VAL A 147 -5.34 1.14 1.08
CA VAL A 147 -6.68 1.37 0.52
C VAL A 147 -6.70 1.07 -0.98
N SER A 148 -7.90 0.81 -1.49
CA SER A 148 -8.18 0.51 -2.89
C SER A 148 -9.23 1.47 -3.45
N ALA A 149 -9.28 1.60 -4.78
CA ALA A 149 -10.34 2.38 -5.43
C ALA A 149 -11.71 1.79 -5.09
N GLY A 150 -12.63 2.66 -4.65
CA GLY A 150 -13.98 2.31 -4.24
C GLY A 150 -14.20 2.31 -2.73
N ASP A 151 -13.14 2.31 -1.92
CA ASP A 151 -13.23 2.32 -0.46
C ASP A 151 -13.81 3.64 0.07
N ASP A 152 -14.76 3.54 1.01
CA ASP A 152 -15.26 4.65 1.80
C ASP A 152 -14.43 4.80 3.08
N ILE A 153 -13.95 6.01 3.35
CA ILE A 153 -13.00 6.28 4.43
C ILE A 153 -13.33 7.57 5.17
N THR A 154 -12.77 7.73 6.36
CA THR A 154 -12.90 8.93 7.20
C THR A 154 -11.53 9.57 7.43
N ALA A 155 -11.51 10.83 7.87
CA ALA A 155 -10.25 11.47 8.26
C ALA A 155 -9.50 10.66 9.32
N GLY A 156 -8.18 10.59 9.20
CA GLY A 156 -7.35 9.77 10.08
C GLY A 156 -7.31 8.28 9.70
N THR A 157 -7.97 7.86 8.62
CA THR A 157 -7.77 6.51 8.07
C THR A 157 -6.35 6.40 7.49
N PRO A 158 -5.52 5.42 7.88
CA PRO A 158 -4.21 5.19 7.25
C PRO A 158 -4.39 4.77 5.79
N ILE A 159 -3.72 5.44 4.86
CA ILE A 159 -3.85 5.17 3.41
C ILE A 159 -2.57 4.68 2.75
N GLY A 160 -1.43 4.88 3.40
CA GLY A 160 -0.14 4.30 3.00
C GLY A 160 1.04 5.01 3.66
N ALA A 161 2.21 5.01 3.04
CA ALA A 161 3.41 5.57 3.64
C ALA A 161 4.16 6.55 2.73
N GLU A 162 4.77 7.56 3.37
CA GLU A 162 5.63 8.58 2.77
C GLU A 162 6.79 7.91 2.03
N GLY A 163 7.04 8.35 0.80
CA GLY A 163 8.06 7.77 -0.07
C GLY A 163 8.75 8.80 -0.94
N ASN A 164 9.41 8.30 -1.98
CA ASN A 164 10.17 9.10 -2.94
C ASN A 164 9.92 8.63 -4.38
N THR A 165 8.68 8.23 -4.70
CA THR A 165 8.34 7.71 -6.03
C THR A 165 7.96 8.83 -6.99
N GLY A 166 8.13 8.63 -8.30
CA GLY A 166 7.83 9.66 -9.30
C GLY A 166 8.88 10.77 -9.36
N LYS A 167 8.45 12.00 -9.72
CA LYS A 167 9.32 13.18 -9.82
C LYS A 167 9.51 13.82 -8.45
N SER A 168 10.36 13.20 -7.63
CA SER A 168 10.64 13.62 -6.26
C SER A 168 12.15 13.68 -5.99
N PHE A 169 12.58 14.61 -5.12
CA PHE A 169 14.00 14.84 -4.76
C PHE A 169 14.43 14.11 -3.50
N GLY A 170 13.47 13.71 -2.67
CA GLY A 170 13.69 13.08 -1.38
C GLY A 170 12.35 12.67 -0.80
N CYS A 171 12.36 11.90 0.28
CA CYS A 171 11.11 11.46 0.89
C CYS A 171 10.28 12.65 1.38
N HIS A 172 9.05 12.73 0.90
CA HIS A 172 8.04 13.67 1.34
C HIS A 172 6.66 13.21 0.86
N LEU A 173 5.61 13.69 1.54
CA LEU A 173 4.25 13.69 1.07
C LEU A 173 4.01 14.96 0.24
N HIS A 174 3.61 14.78 -1.02
CA HIS A 174 3.01 15.84 -1.81
C HIS A 174 1.48 15.81 -1.64
N PHE A 175 0.92 16.81 -0.99
CA PHE A 175 -0.51 16.90 -0.71
C PHE A 175 -1.16 17.99 -1.56
N GLU A 176 -2.16 17.62 -2.36
CA GLU A 176 -2.98 18.60 -3.09
C GLU A 176 -4.42 18.60 -2.59
N VAL A 177 -5.06 19.76 -2.71
CA VAL A 177 -6.51 19.91 -2.68
C VAL A 177 -6.93 20.44 -4.05
N ARG A 178 -7.94 19.83 -4.66
CA ARG A 178 -8.49 20.24 -5.94
C ARG A 178 -9.97 20.56 -5.80
N ARG A 179 -10.42 21.66 -6.41
CA ARG A 179 -11.83 22.03 -6.55
C ARG A 179 -12.21 22.04 -8.02
N SER A 180 -13.25 21.29 -8.37
CA SER A 180 -13.74 21.16 -9.75
C SER A 180 -12.61 20.82 -10.74
N GLY A 181 -11.71 19.94 -10.30
CA GLY A 181 -10.53 19.48 -11.08
C GLY A 181 -9.29 20.38 -11.01
N ASN A 182 -9.39 21.62 -10.51
CA ASN A 182 -8.28 22.57 -10.46
C ASN A 182 -7.60 22.55 -9.08
N PRO A 183 -6.25 22.51 -9.00
CA PRO A 183 -5.54 22.66 -7.74
C PRO A 183 -5.82 24.01 -7.08
N ILE A 184 -6.08 23.99 -5.78
CA ILE A 184 -6.20 25.17 -4.92
C ILE A 184 -5.17 25.10 -3.79
N PRO A 185 -4.77 26.22 -3.19
CA PRO A 185 -3.79 26.21 -2.11
C PRO A 185 -4.26 25.37 -0.91
N PRO A 186 -3.54 24.29 -0.51
CA PRO A 186 -3.94 23.46 0.62
C PRO A 186 -3.89 24.19 1.97
N GLU A 187 -2.97 25.16 2.14
CA GLU A 187 -2.78 25.87 3.39
C GLU A 187 -4.05 26.61 3.87
N PRO A 188 -4.65 27.53 3.07
CA PRO A 188 -5.89 28.20 3.47
C PRO A 188 -7.09 27.25 3.53
N PHE A 189 -7.11 26.20 2.70
CA PHE A 189 -8.18 25.20 2.75
C PHE A 189 -8.20 24.46 4.09
N MET A 190 -7.06 23.91 4.51
CA MET A 190 -6.95 23.19 5.79
C MET A 190 -7.10 24.14 6.99
N ALA A 191 -6.61 25.37 6.90
CA ALA A 191 -6.80 26.38 7.95
C ALA A 191 -8.29 26.70 8.20
N ALA A 192 -9.14 26.65 7.17
CA ALA A 192 -10.60 26.85 7.33
C ALA A 192 -11.26 25.76 8.19
N PHE A 193 -10.64 24.58 8.32
CA PHE A 193 -11.07 23.50 9.22
C PHE A 193 -10.38 23.54 10.60
N GLY A 194 -9.62 24.59 10.90
CA GLY A 194 -8.83 24.68 12.13
C GLY A 194 -7.55 23.83 12.11
N LEU A 195 -7.06 23.47 10.91
CA LEU A 195 -5.90 22.61 10.70
C LEU A 195 -4.82 23.34 9.88
N PRO A 196 -4.25 24.46 10.38
CA PRO A 196 -3.28 25.22 9.60
C PRO A 196 -2.02 24.39 9.28
N LEU A 197 -1.70 24.26 7.99
CA LEU A 197 -0.42 23.72 7.55
C LEU A 197 0.68 24.75 7.84
N LYS A 198 1.71 24.32 8.56
CA LYS A 198 2.89 25.08 8.95
C LYS A 198 3.98 24.96 7.90
#